data_AF-A0A6X6HI95-F1
#
_entry.id   AF-A0A6X6HI95-F1
#
_cell.length_a   1.000
_cell.length_b   1.000
_cell.length_c   1.000
_cell.angle_alpha   90.00
_cell.angle_beta   90.00
_cell.angle_gamma   90.00
#
_symmetry.space_group_name_H-M   'P 1'
#
loop_
_entity.id
_entity.type
_entity.pdbx_description
1 polymer ?
#
loop_
_entity_poly.entity_id
_entity_poly.type
_entity_poly.pdbx_seq_one_letter_code
_entity_poly.pdbx_strand_id
1 'polypeptide(L)'
;MSHHHAPVDFEKEASILRNHFNNAEIELFLLIKKHVMHGAKNPTKWKFIQQSRLIKFKRELKSHISIFKDETRNKIDKLTYSVYLDCVNEYEDEMEARYQTKKEVDIQNDDYLSESDALIQISEDMANYWQKIAPSKYKQVVKETKDSNGILKYAIATSLINVLGDGIRNVIDQSGRKYRPGAYMEMASRGAFFNVGLNAMKRVLGRYEHELVQVSAHVRSCPRCAPWQGEVLSVNYESNEYKTLQEAENDGLFHPNCHHFLYSYFEGDETDEPIPYDEEEYEAQSKQRYYERGIRDWKTKDILAEGPSKQYTAGKVRQWEEALQDHLNNNRFLERELDREIIKASK
;
A
#
# COMPACT_ATOMS: atom_id res chain seq x y z
N MET A 1 26.83 -14.17 13.29
CA MET A 1 25.73 -13.80 12.40
C MET A 1 24.99 -12.64 13.02
N SER A 2 25.48 -11.41 12.80
CA SER A 2 24.61 -10.24 12.93
C SER A 2 23.56 -10.40 11.85
N HIS A 3 22.32 -10.64 12.26
CA HIS A 3 21.22 -10.47 11.32
C HIS A 3 21.08 -8.97 11.12
N HIS A 4 21.56 -8.46 9.98
CA HIS A 4 21.30 -7.07 9.59
C HIS A 4 19.78 -6.91 9.45
N HIS A 5 19.19 -6.02 10.25
CA HIS A 5 17.78 -5.66 10.15
C HIS A 5 17.71 -4.26 9.56
N ALA A 6 16.69 -4.00 8.74
CA ALA A 6 16.42 -2.64 8.29
C ALA A 6 16.18 -1.75 9.53
N PRO A 7 16.66 -0.50 9.54
CA PRO A 7 16.36 0.46 10.60
C PRO A 7 14.85 0.61 10.85
N VAL A 8 14.08 0.52 9.76
CA VAL A 8 12.62 0.61 9.76
C VAL A 8 12.04 -0.44 8.83
N ASP A 9 10.96 -1.08 9.27
CA ASP A 9 10.15 -1.94 8.41
C ASP A 9 9.25 -1.09 7.51
N PHE A 10 9.80 -0.68 6.36
CA PHE A 10 9.09 0.16 5.39
C PHE A 10 7.79 -0.48 4.86
N GLU A 11 7.71 -1.81 4.83
CA GLU A 11 6.51 -2.51 4.40
C GLU A 11 5.39 -2.37 5.44
N LYS A 12 5.73 -2.54 6.72
CA LYS A 12 4.80 -2.32 7.83
C LYS A 12 4.31 -0.88 7.88
N GLU A 13 5.19 0.11 7.73
CA GLU A 13 4.79 1.52 7.70
C GLU A 13 3.87 1.81 6.50
N ALA A 14 4.21 1.30 5.31
CA ALA A 14 3.39 1.45 4.12
C ALA A 14 2.00 0.80 4.26
N SER A 15 1.91 -0.29 5.02
CA SER A 15 0.64 -0.96 5.33
C SER A 15 -0.35 -0.05 6.06
N ILE A 16 0.13 0.94 6.83
CA ILE A 16 -0.72 1.90 7.54
C ILE A 16 -1.48 2.76 6.53
N LEU A 17 -0.80 3.28 5.51
CA LEU A 17 -1.42 4.07 4.44
C LEU A 17 -2.30 3.21 3.54
N ARG A 18 -1.86 1.99 3.19
CA ARG A 18 -2.72 1.01 2.49
C ARG A 18 -4.06 0.83 3.19
N ASN A 19 -4.03 0.57 4.50
CA ASN A 19 -5.20 0.30 5.30
C ASN A 19 -6.08 1.54 5.45
N HIS A 20 -5.48 2.73 5.61
CA HIS A 20 -6.18 4.01 5.61
C HIS A 20 -7.01 4.23 4.34
N PHE A 21 -6.42 4.00 3.17
CA PHE A 21 -7.12 4.14 1.89
C PHE A 21 -8.14 3.02 1.62
N ASN A 22 -7.85 1.78 2.01
CA ASN A 22 -8.82 0.68 1.90
C ASN A 22 -10.07 0.99 2.75
N ASN A 23 -9.88 1.47 3.98
CA ASN A 23 -11.00 1.82 4.86
C ASN A 23 -11.81 3.00 4.30
N ALA A 24 -11.15 4.04 3.80
CA ALA A 24 -11.82 5.18 3.16
C ALA A 24 -12.63 4.77 1.92
N GLU A 25 -12.14 3.83 1.11
CA GLU A 25 -12.91 3.28 -0.02
C GLU A 25 -14.18 2.55 0.47
N ILE A 26 -14.06 1.75 1.54
CA ILE A 26 -15.20 1.07 2.16
C ILE A 26 -16.21 2.08 2.72
N GLU A 27 -15.75 3.11 3.43
CA GLU A 27 -16.60 4.17 3.97
C GLU A 27 -17.36 4.91 2.87
N LEU A 28 -16.69 5.20 1.75
CA LEU A 28 -17.32 5.77 0.56
C LEU A 28 -18.42 4.85 0.02
N PHE A 29 -18.18 3.55 -0.06
CA PHE A 29 -19.18 2.59 -0.55
C PHE A 29 -20.35 2.46 0.42
N LEU A 30 -20.09 2.47 1.72
CA LEU A 30 -21.11 2.46 2.76
C LEU A 30 -21.95 3.75 2.75
N LEU A 31 -21.33 4.90 2.46
CA LEU A 31 -22.04 6.16 2.24
C LEU A 31 -22.97 6.07 1.03
N ILE A 32 -22.50 5.52 -0.10
CA ILE A 32 -23.36 5.27 -1.27
C ILE A 32 -24.51 4.32 -0.87
N LYS A 33 -24.21 3.17 -0.25
CA LYS A 33 -25.18 2.16 0.21
C LYS A 33 -26.25 2.78 1.12
N LYS A 34 -25.85 3.55 2.13
CA LYS A 34 -26.74 4.28 3.05
C LYS A 34 -27.75 5.13 2.30
N HIS A 35 -27.31 5.85 1.27
CA HIS A 35 -28.19 6.72 0.50
C HIS A 35 -29.07 5.95 -0.48
N VAL A 36 -28.54 4.98 -1.25
CA VAL A 36 -29.35 4.21 -2.20
C VAL A 36 -30.38 3.31 -1.51
N MET A 37 -30.08 2.79 -0.32
CA MET A 37 -31.03 1.98 0.46
C MET A 37 -32.16 2.81 1.07
N HIS A 38 -32.03 4.14 1.13
CA HIS A 38 -33.06 4.99 1.68
C HIS A 38 -34.33 4.92 0.84
N GLY A 39 -35.46 4.60 1.48
CA GLY A 39 -36.74 4.44 0.79
C GLY A 39 -36.95 3.07 0.14
N ALA A 40 -36.05 2.09 0.33
CA ALA A 40 -36.18 0.74 -0.25
C ALA A 40 -37.45 -0.02 0.19
N LYS A 41 -38.11 0.42 1.28
CA LYS A 41 -39.42 -0.11 1.72
C LYS A 41 -40.59 0.33 0.84
N ASN A 42 -40.40 1.31 -0.05
CA ASN A 42 -41.44 1.88 -0.93
C ASN A 42 -41.01 1.77 -2.41
N PRO A 43 -41.09 0.59 -3.04
CA PRO A 43 -40.49 0.36 -4.36
C PRO A 43 -40.98 1.31 -5.46
N THR A 44 -42.29 1.59 -5.47
CA THR A 44 -42.93 2.47 -6.46
C THR A 44 -42.42 3.92 -6.41
N LYS A 45 -42.00 4.41 -5.24
CA LYS A 45 -41.52 5.79 -5.04
C LYS A 45 -40.00 5.87 -4.93
N TRP A 46 -39.30 4.76 -4.80
CA TRP A 46 -37.87 4.73 -4.49
C TRP A 46 -37.02 5.52 -5.48
N LYS A 47 -37.23 5.34 -6.79
CA LYS A 47 -36.47 6.09 -7.82
C LYS A 47 -36.68 7.60 -7.73
N PHE A 48 -37.90 8.04 -7.41
CA PHE A 48 -38.21 9.46 -7.19
C PHE A 48 -37.50 9.98 -5.93
N ILE A 49 -37.52 9.22 -4.83
CA ILE A 49 -36.79 9.55 -3.60
C ILE A 49 -35.29 9.75 -3.87
N GLN A 50 -34.69 8.92 -4.74
CA GLN A 50 -33.26 9.04 -5.05
C GLN A 50 -32.88 10.35 -5.75
N GLN A 51 -33.79 10.98 -6.51
CA GLN A 51 -33.53 12.26 -7.17
C GLN A 51 -33.23 13.37 -6.13
N SER A 52 -34.07 13.49 -5.11
CA SER A 52 -33.84 14.44 -4.00
C SER A 52 -32.71 13.98 -3.09
N ARG A 53 -32.54 12.66 -2.88
CA ARG A 53 -31.52 12.11 -1.98
C ARG A 53 -30.09 12.33 -2.49
N LEU A 54 -29.90 12.43 -3.81
CA LEU A 54 -28.61 12.71 -4.43
C LEU A 54 -27.99 14.03 -3.94
N ILE A 55 -28.80 15.06 -3.70
CA ILE A 55 -28.32 16.36 -3.19
C ILE A 55 -27.72 16.17 -1.79
N LYS A 56 -28.44 15.46 -0.91
CA LYS A 56 -27.96 15.14 0.44
C LYS A 56 -26.68 14.30 0.40
N PHE A 57 -26.62 13.29 -0.48
CA PHE A 57 -25.43 12.47 -0.69
C PHE A 57 -24.21 13.31 -1.09
N LYS A 58 -24.34 14.19 -2.09
CA LYS A 58 -23.23 15.05 -2.55
C LYS A 58 -22.68 15.95 -1.44
N ARG A 59 -23.56 16.46 -0.56
CA ARG A 59 -23.16 17.27 0.60
C ARG A 59 -22.37 16.46 1.62
N GLU A 60 -22.88 15.28 1.99
CA GLU A 60 -22.18 14.36 2.91
C GLU A 60 -20.84 13.89 2.31
N LEU A 61 -20.82 13.58 1.01
CA LEU A 61 -19.60 13.22 0.28
C LEU A 61 -18.54 14.33 0.34
N LYS A 62 -18.92 15.59 0.12
CA LYS A 62 -17.97 16.71 0.21
C LYS A 62 -17.34 16.81 1.60
N SER A 63 -18.13 16.67 2.65
CA SER A 63 -17.63 16.69 4.03
C SER A 63 -16.69 15.52 4.31
N HIS A 64 -17.09 14.30 3.89
CA HIS A 64 -16.30 13.09 4.07
C HIS A 64 -14.94 13.17 3.36
N ILE A 65 -14.92 13.66 2.11
CA ILE A 65 -13.68 13.85 1.35
C ILE A 65 -12.78 14.92 1.99
N SER A 66 -13.34 16.00 2.54
CA SER A 66 -12.55 17.02 3.24
C SER A 66 -11.84 16.44 4.45
N ILE A 67 -12.57 15.72 5.32
CA ILE A 67 -12.01 15.06 6.50
C ILE A 67 -10.94 14.06 6.10
N PHE A 68 -11.21 13.23 5.08
CA PHE A 68 -10.23 12.28 4.57
C PHE A 68 -8.93 12.96 4.13
N LYS A 69 -9.00 14.08 3.39
CA LYS A 69 -7.80 14.82 2.95
C LYS A 69 -7.00 15.33 4.15
N ASP A 70 -7.66 15.96 5.12
CA ASP A 70 -6.99 16.54 6.29
C ASP A 70 -6.32 15.45 7.15
N GLU A 71 -7.01 14.33 7.39
CA GLU A 71 -6.46 13.18 8.12
C GLU A 71 -5.31 12.51 7.37
N THR A 72 -5.42 12.39 6.04
CA THR A 72 -4.40 11.74 5.21
C THR A 72 -3.12 12.55 5.18
N ARG A 73 -3.22 13.88 5.01
CA ARG A 73 -2.04 14.78 5.05
C ARG A 73 -1.30 14.64 6.37
N ASN A 74 -2.01 14.81 7.49
CA ASN A 74 -1.42 14.68 8.83
C ASN A 74 -0.78 13.30 9.08
N LYS A 75 -1.34 12.24 8.49
CA LYS A 75 -0.82 10.88 8.64
C LYS A 75 0.42 10.66 7.79
N ILE A 76 0.44 11.14 6.55
CA ILE A 76 1.60 11.07 5.67
C ILE A 76 2.77 11.83 6.31
N ASP A 77 2.56 13.10 6.70
CA ASP A 77 3.62 13.93 7.30
C ASP A 77 4.22 13.30 8.56
N LYS A 78 3.39 12.71 9.41
CA LYS A 78 3.87 12.03 10.62
C LYS A 78 4.68 10.77 10.31
N LEU A 79 4.21 9.96 9.35
CA LEU A 79 4.87 8.71 8.99
C LEU A 79 6.19 8.96 8.26
N THR A 80 6.24 9.88 7.31
CA THR A 80 7.49 10.23 6.60
C THR A 80 8.51 10.81 7.57
N TYR A 81 8.10 11.69 8.48
CA TYR A 81 8.97 12.23 9.50
C TYR A 81 9.45 11.17 10.51
N SER A 82 8.57 10.28 10.98
CA SER A 82 8.99 9.21 11.90
C SER A 82 9.96 8.25 11.25
N VAL A 83 9.69 7.81 10.02
CA VAL A 83 10.60 6.96 9.24
C VAL A 83 11.98 7.63 9.10
N TYR A 84 12.00 8.92 8.79
CA TYR A 84 13.24 9.68 8.66
C TYR A 84 14.04 9.70 9.97
N LEU A 85 13.40 10.10 11.07
CA LEU A 85 14.03 10.16 12.38
C LEU A 85 14.54 8.80 12.85
N ASP A 86 13.73 7.75 12.70
CA ASP A 86 14.10 6.40 13.11
C ASP A 86 15.33 5.90 12.32
N CYS A 87 15.39 6.18 11.01
CA CYS A 87 16.57 5.89 10.20
C CYS A 87 17.81 6.69 10.63
N VAL A 88 17.66 8.00 10.88
CA VAL A 88 18.78 8.84 11.35
C VAL A 88 19.34 8.30 12.66
N ASN A 89 18.48 8.03 13.64
CA ASN A 89 18.89 7.53 14.95
C ASN A 89 19.64 6.19 14.86
N GLU A 90 19.11 5.23 14.08
CA GLU A 90 19.74 3.92 13.93
C GLU A 90 21.14 4.03 13.30
N TYR A 91 21.28 4.82 12.23
CA TYR A 91 22.59 5.02 11.59
C TYR A 91 23.55 5.83 12.46
N GLU A 92 23.07 6.82 13.23
CA GLU A 92 23.90 7.55 14.19
C GLU A 92 24.45 6.62 15.27
N ASP A 93 23.60 5.76 15.85
CA ASP A 93 24.00 4.79 16.87
C ASP A 93 25.02 3.78 16.30
N GLU A 94 24.79 3.29 15.08
CA GLU A 94 25.74 2.41 14.36
C GLU A 94 27.09 3.11 14.14
N MET A 95 27.09 4.33 13.59
CA MET A 95 28.32 5.06 13.29
C MET A 95 29.09 5.47 14.55
N GLU A 96 28.39 5.92 15.60
CA GLU A 96 29.00 6.25 16.89
C GLU A 96 29.69 5.02 17.49
N ALA A 97 29.03 3.86 17.45
CA ALA A 97 29.61 2.61 17.97
C ALA A 97 30.85 2.16 17.19
N ARG A 98 30.81 2.25 15.85
CA ARG A 98 31.89 1.78 14.97
C ARG A 98 33.12 2.70 14.98
N TYR A 99 32.91 4.03 14.97
CA TYR A 99 33.98 5.02 15.03
C TYR A 99 34.39 5.40 16.47
N GLN A 100 33.68 4.89 17.48
CA GLN A 100 33.88 5.22 18.90
C GLN A 100 33.85 6.74 19.18
N THR A 101 33.13 7.49 18.34
CA THR A 101 33.10 8.95 18.37
C THR A 101 31.72 9.43 17.95
N LYS A 102 31.09 10.26 18.78
CA LYS A 102 29.85 10.94 18.43
C LYS A 102 30.12 12.14 17.54
N LYS A 103 29.47 12.19 16.37
CA LYS A 103 29.43 13.38 15.53
C LYS A 103 27.98 13.86 15.45
N GLU A 104 27.74 15.13 15.78
CA GLU A 104 26.40 15.71 15.59
C GLU A 104 26.04 15.72 14.10
N VAL A 105 24.92 15.06 13.76
CA VAL A 105 24.31 15.13 12.43
C VAL A 105 23.27 16.25 12.44
N ASP A 106 23.42 17.20 11.52
CA ASP A 106 22.44 18.27 11.34
C ASP A 106 21.22 17.71 10.61
N ILE A 107 20.13 17.51 11.36
CA ILE A 107 18.86 17.03 10.84
C ILE A 107 18.23 18.18 10.04
N GLN A 108 18.34 18.11 8.71
CA GLN A 108 17.66 19.07 7.85
C GLN A 108 16.19 18.68 7.71
N ASN A 109 15.31 19.66 7.90
CA ASN A 109 13.86 19.45 7.84
C ASN A 109 13.36 19.09 6.44
N ASP A 110 14.17 19.21 5.38
CA ASP A 110 13.77 18.98 3.99
C ASP A 110 14.02 17.56 3.47
N ASP A 111 14.80 16.74 4.17
CA ASP A 111 15.21 15.40 3.72
C ASP A 111 14.06 14.41 3.47
N TYR A 112 12.92 14.64 4.10
CA TYR A 112 11.70 13.83 3.93
C TYR A 112 10.55 14.57 3.25
N LEU A 113 10.64 15.91 3.11
CA LEU A 113 9.51 16.74 2.67
C LEU A 113 9.13 16.47 1.22
N SER A 114 10.11 16.27 0.33
CA SER A 114 9.82 16.01 -1.09
C SER A 114 8.98 14.75 -1.28
N GLU A 115 9.30 13.69 -0.54
CA GLU A 115 8.57 12.43 -0.53
C GLU A 115 7.19 12.59 0.16
N SER A 116 7.13 13.35 1.26
CA SER A 116 5.86 13.69 1.92
C SER A 116 4.90 14.42 0.98
N ASP A 117 5.37 15.47 0.31
CA ASP A 117 4.61 16.30 -0.62
C ASP A 117 4.13 15.48 -1.83
N ALA A 118 4.98 14.58 -2.36
CA ALA A 118 4.60 13.68 -3.46
C ALA A 118 3.46 12.73 -3.04
N LEU A 119 3.55 12.11 -1.87
CA LEU A 119 2.49 11.24 -1.35
C LEU A 119 1.20 12.03 -1.06
N ILE A 120 1.31 13.25 -0.53
CA ILE A 120 0.16 14.14 -0.32
C ILE A 120 -0.53 14.46 -1.64
N GLN A 121 0.23 14.83 -2.68
CA GLN A 121 -0.32 15.13 -3.99
C GLN A 121 -1.06 13.93 -4.59
N ILE A 122 -0.45 12.74 -4.52
CA ILE A 122 -1.09 11.47 -4.93
C ILE A 122 -2.41 11.26 -4.16
N SER A 123 -2.41 11.49 -2.85
CA SER A 123 -3.61 11.34 -2.01
C SER A 123 -4.73 12.30 -2.40
N GLU A 124 -4.38 13.55 -2.73
CA GLU A 124 -5.34 14.57 -3.12
C GLU A 124 -5.98 14.24 -4.47
N ASP A 125 -5.19 13.75 -5.43
CA ASP A 125 -5.68 13.33 -6.74
C ASP A 125 -6.67 12.16 -6.64
N MET A 126 -6.36 11.17 -5.79
CA MET A 126 -7.29 10.07 -5.50
C MET A 126 -8.59 10.57 -4.87
N ALA A 127 -8.50 11.46 -3.87
CA ALA A 127 -9.66 12.03 -3.19
C ALA A 127 -10.54 12.87 -4.12
N ASN A 128 -9.91 13.69 -4.99
CA ASN A 128 -10.59 14.47 -6.02
C ASN A 128 -11.33 13.57 -7.01
N TYR A 129 -10.68 12.48 -7.43
CA TYR A 129 -11.32 11.49 -8.29
C TYR A 129 -12.52 10.83 -7.62
N TRP A 130 -12.40 10.41 -6.35
CA TRP A 130 -13.52 9.86 -5.58
C TRP A 130 -14.71 10.82 -5.49
N GLN A 131 -14.44 12.10 -5.20
CA GLN A 131 -15.48 13.13 -5.15
C GLN A 131 -16.21 13.29 -6.50
N LYS A 132 -15.49 13.18 -7.61
CA LYS A 132 -16.04 13.25 -8.97
C LYS A 132 -16.84 12.00 -9.35
N ILE A 133 -16.32 10.80 -9.06
CA ILE A 133 -16.87 9.54 -9.58
C ILE A 133 -18.03 9.00 -8.72
N ALA A 134 -18.02 9.23 -7.41
CA ALA A 134 -19.00 8.64 -6.50
C ALA A 134 -20.46 9.04 -6.83
N PRO A 135 -20.79 10.29 -7.22
CA PRO A 135 -22.11 10.64 -7.72
C PRO A 135 -22.51 9.89 -9.00
N SER A 136 -21.54 9.58 -9.88
CA SER A 136 -21.78 8.79 -11.09
C SER A 136 -22.12 7.34 -10.73
N LYS A 137 -21.33 6.73 -9.84
CA LYS A 137 -21.56 5.37 -9.33
C LYS A 137 -22.88 5.25 -8.59
N TYR A 138 -23.23 6.22 -7.76
CA TYR A 138 -24.56 6.31 -7.14
C TYR A 138 -25.68 6.27 -8.18
N LYS A 139 -25.61 7.12 -9.23
CA LYS A 139 -26.61 7.15 -10.30
C LYS A 139 -26.66 5.82 -11.08
N GLN A 140 -25.51 5.21 -11.31
CA GLN A 140 -25.40 3.91 -11.98
C GLN A 140 -26.14 2.82 -11.19
N VAL A 141 -25.92 2.73 -9.87
CA VAL A 141 -26.66 1.79 -9.00
C VAL A 141 -28.17 2.01 -9.11
N VAL A 142 -28.63 3.27 -9.05
CA VAL A 142 -30.06 3.58 -9.18
C VAL A 142 -30.64 3.18 -10.55
N LYS A 143 -29.86 3.39 -11.63
CA LYS A 143 -30.25 3.03 -13.00
C LYS A 143 -30.33 1.51 -13.20
N GLU A 144 -29.33 0.79 -12.73
CA GLU A 144 -29.20 -0.67 -12.92
C GLU A 144 -30.12 -1.48 -12.02
N THR A 145 -30.61 -0.88 -10.93
CA THR A 145 -31.58 -1.53 -10.04
C THR A 145 -32.91 -1.72 -10.75
N LYS A 146 -33.18 -2.97 -11.14
CA LYS A 146 -34.46 -3.44 -11.68
C LYS A 146 -35.27 -4.04 -10.53
N ASP A 147 -36.47 -3.52 -10.32
CA ASP A 147 -37.41 -4.13 -9.39
C ASP A 147 -37.90 -5.45 -10.01
N SER A 148 -37.45 -6.57 -9.46
CA SER A 148 -37.90 -7.89 -9.87
C SER A 148 -38.24 -8.68 -8.61
N ASN A 149 -39.49 -9.14 -8.56
CA ASN A 149 -39.98 -10.12 -7.59
C ASN A 149 -39.96 -9.71 -6.10
N GLY A 150 -40.27 -8.44 -5.79
CA GLY A 150 -40.85 -8.08 -4.50
C GLY A 150 -39.88 -7.80 -3.35
N ILE A 151 -38.56 -7.75 -3.59
CA ILE A 151 -37.59 -7.33 -2.55
C ILE A 151 -36.53 -6.38 -3.11
N LEU A 152 -36.95 -5.12 -3.33
CA LEU A 152 -36.10 -4.02 -3.83
C LEU A 152 -34.76 -3.89 -3.08
N LYS A 153 -34.74 -4.12 -1.75
CA LYS A 153 -33.51 -4.09 -0.95
C LYS A 153 -32.42 -5.01 -1.52
N TYR A 154 -32.79 -6.21 -1.97
CA TYR A 154 -31.84 -7.19 -2.50
C TYR A 154 -31.39 -6.84 -3.93
N ALA A 155 -32.29 -6.27 -4.73
CA ALA A 155 -31.94 -5.73 -6.03
C ALA A 155 -30.93 -4.57 -5.91
N ILE A 156 -31.12 -3.67 -4.93
CA ILE A 156 -30.16 -2.58 -4.66
C ILE A 156 -28.80 -3.16 -4.23
N ALA A 157 -28.78 -4.14 -3.32
CA ALA A 157 -27.53 -4.78 -2.88
C ALA A 157 -26.78 -5.44 -4.04
N THR A 158 -27.50 -6.12 -4.93
CA THR A 158 -26.92 -6.74 -6.13
C THR A 158 -26.32 -5.68 -7.06
N SER A 159 -27.04 -4.58 -7.32
CA SER A 159 -26.52 -3.46 -8.10
C SER A 159 -25.30 -2.80 -7.45
N LEU A 160 -25.29 -2.65 -6.12
CA LEU A 160 -24.13 -2.14 -5.39
C LEU A 160 -22.90 -3.02 -5.60
N ILE A 161 -23.05 -4.35 -5.45
CA ILE A 161 -21.97 -5.32 -5.70
C ILE A 161 -21.48 -5.21 -7.14
N ASN A 162 -22.37 -5.16 -8.12
CA ASN A 162 -21.98 -5.09 -9.54
C ASN A 162 -21.26 -3.78 -9.89
N VAL A 163 -21.66 -2.66 -9.30
CA VAL A 163 -21.13 -1.33 -9.64
C VAL A 163 -19.85 -0.97 -8.86
N LEU A 164 -19.73 -1.44 -7.62
CA LEU A 164 -18.68 -1.06 -6.66
C LEU A 164 -17.83 -2.23 -6.17
N GLY A 165 -18.28 -3.48 -6.32
CA GLY A 165 -17.65 -4.65 -5.69
C GLY A 165 -16.24 -4.96 -6.19
N ASP A 166 -15.86 -4.43 -7.34
CA ASP A 166 -14.50 -4.52 -7.88
C ASP A 166 -13.60 -3.35 -7.46
N GLY A 167 -14.11 -2.43 -6.65
CA GLY A 167 -13.42 -1.23 -6.19
C GLY A 167 -13.42 -0.12 -7.23
N ILE A 168 -12.92 1.05 -6.84
CA ILE A 168 -12.70 2.18 -7.75
C ILE A 168 -11.23 2.13 -8.17
N ARG A 169 -10.95 1.49 -9.31
CA ARG A 169 -9.58 1.42 -9.88
C ARG A 169 -9.32 2.62 -10.79
N ASN A 170 -8.79 3.71 -10.22
CA ASN A 170 -8.63 4.99 -10.91
C ASN A 170 -7.21 5.51 -11.00
N VAL A 171 -6.26 4.83 -10.36
CA VAL A 171 -4.86 5.19 -10.44
C VAL A 171 -4.25 4.36 -11.56
N ILE A 172 -3.71 5.05 -12.57
CA ILE A 172 -3.13 4.43 -13.75
C ILE A 172 -1.63 4.69 -13.69
N ASP A 173 -0.83 3.63 -13.64
CA ASP A 173 0.62 3.78 -13.73
C ASP A 173 1.08 4.10 -15.17
N GLN A 174 2.36 4.40 -15.33
CA GLN A 174 2.95 4.68 -16.65
C GLN A 174 2.81 3.51 -17.64
N SER A 175 2.63 2.28 -17.14
CA SER A 175 2.41 1.07 -17.93
C SER A 175 0.93 0.85 -18.28
N GLY A 176 0.02 1.75 -17.90
CA GLY A 176 -1.41 1.65 -18.15
C GLY A 176 -2.17 0.72 -17.20
N ARG A 177 -1.51 0.16 -16.18
CA ARG A 177 -2.15 -0.74 -15.20
C ARG A 177 -3.02 0.08 -14.26
N LYS A 178 -4.19 -0.47 -13.93
CA LYS A 178 -5.18 0.18 -13.06
C LYS A 178 -5.12 -0.39 -11.65
N TYR A 179 -4.83 0.47 -10.68
CA TYR A 179 -4.73 0.10 -9.28
C TYR A 179 -5.95 0.56 -8.49
N ARG A 180 -6.26 -0.19 -7.43
CA ARG A 180 -7.05 0.35 -6.32
C ARG A 180 -6.20 1.35 -5.54
N PRO A 181 -6.77 2.45 -5.03
CA PRO A 181 -6.09 3.47 -4.24
C PRO A 181 -5.17 2.90 -3.16
N GLY A 182 -5.67 2.00 -2.30
CA GLY A 182 -4.84 1.44 -1.22
C GLY A 182 -3.65 0.62 -1.70
N ALA A 183 -3.78 -0.13 -2.80
CA ALA A 183 -2.67 -0.90 -3.38
C ALA A 183 -1.61 0.01 -4.02
N TYR A 184 -2.04 1.07 -4.70
CA TYR A 184 -1.09 2.05 -5.24
C TYR A 184 -0.41 2.85 -4.14
N MET A 185 -1.17 3.24 -3.11
CA MET A 185 -0.64 3.99 -1.98
C MET A 185 0.43 3.19 -1.24
N GLU A 186 0.22 1.88 -1.04
CA GLU A 186 1.25 0.98 -0.48
C GLU A 186 2.54 0.98 -1.30
N MET A 187 2.42 0.80 -2.62
CA MET A 187 3.57 0.79 -3.52
C MET A 187 4.31 2.14 -3.52
N ALA A 188 3.57 3.24 -3.63
CA ALA A 188 4.13 4.59 -3.64
C ALA A 188 4.80 4.94 -2.30
N SER A 189 4.16 4.62 -1.18
CA SER A 189 4.72 4.91 0.15
C SER A 189 5.95 4.06 0.46
N ARG A 190 6.03 2.82 -0.02
CA ARG A 190 7.25 2.01 0.14
C ARG A 190 8.45 2.65 -0.56
N GLY A 191 8.28 3.11 -1.80
CA GLY A 191 9.34 3.81 -2.52
C GLY A 191 9.74 5.11 -1.82
N ALA A 192 8.75 5.89 -1.39
CA ALA A 192 8.99 7.12 -0.64
C ALA A 192 9.74 6.85 0.68
N PHE A 193 9.34 5.86 1.47
CA PHE A 193 10.01 5.52 2.74
C PHE A 193 11.43 5.00 2.52
N PHE A 194 11.66 4.22 1.46
CA PHE A 194 13.01 3.84 1.07
C PHE A 194 13.88 5.07 0.75
N ASN A 195 13.38 6.01 -0.07
CA ASN A 195 14.11 7.22 -0.42
C ASN A 195 14.39 8.11 0.82
N VAL A 196 13.41 8.21 1.73
CA VAL A 196 13.58 8.89 3.02
C VAL A 196 14.70 8.23 3.83
N GLY A 197 14.71 6.90 3.93
CA GLY A 197 15.77 6.15 4.62
C GLY A 197 17.14 6.30 3.95
N LEU A 198 17.17 6.36 2.62
CA LEU A 198 18.39 6.61 1.85
C LEU A 198 18.95 8.02 2.10
N ASN A 199 18.08 9.03 2.17
CA ASN A 199 18.48 10.39 2.50
C ASN A 199 19.04 10.47 3.93
N ALA A 200 18.38 9.81 4.89
CA ALA A 200 18.88 9.69 6.27
C ALA A 200 20.27 9.03 6.31
N MET A 201 20.45 7.91 5.61
CA MET A 201 21.74 7.22 5.51
C MET A 201 22.81 8.15 4.94
N LYS A 202 22.59 8.75 3.77
CA LYS A 202 23.55 9.65 3.12
C LYS A 202 23.96 10.80 4.04
N ARG A 203 22.99 11.35 4.79
CA ARG A 203 23.22 12.43 5.76
C ARG A 203 24.15 11.99 6.88
N VAL A 204 23.87 10.84 7.50
CA VAL A 204 24.68 10.30 8.61
C VAL A 204 26.06 9.86 8.13
N LEU A 205 26.13 9.02 7.08
CA LEU A 205 27.41 8.52 6.57
C LEU A 205 28.34 9.65 6.10
N GLY A 206 27.78 10.67 5.42
CA GLY A 206 28.55 11.85 5.01
C GLY A 206 29.18 12.60 6.19
N ARG A 207 28.53 12.62 7.37
CA ARG A 207 29.09 13.21 8.58
C ARG A 207 30.31 12.44 9.09
N TYR A 208 30.30 11.12 8.89
CA TYR A 208 31.38 10.22 9.26
C TYR A 208 32.46 10.07 8.19
N GLU A 209 32.29 10.71 7.01
CA GLU A 209 33.14 10.50 5.83
C GLU A 209 33.20 9.02 5.44
N HIS A 210 32.06 8.33 5.62
CA HIS A 210 31.88 6.92 5.30
C HIS A 210 31.12 6.79 3.98
N GLU A 211 31.59 5.92 3.09
CA GLU A 211 31.09 5.88 1.70
C GLU A 211 30.84 4.47 1.17
N LEU A 212 30.84 3.45 2.04
CA LEU A 212 30.54 2.06 1.69
C LEU A 212 29.22 1.61 2.31
N VAL A 213 28.43 0.93 1.50
CA VAL A 213 27.15 0.36 1.91
C VAL A 213 27.02 -1.04 1.37
N GLN A 214 26.24 -1.88 2.02
CA GLN A 214 25.91 -3.19 1.52
C GLN A 214 24.42 -3.32 1.26
N VAL A 215 24.08 -3.97 0.15
CA VAL A 215 22.70 -4.32 -0.20
C VAL A 215 22.29 -5.56 0.59
N SER A 216 21.18 -5.46 1.31
CA SER A 216 20.56 -6.60 1.99
C SER A 216 20.31 -7.81 1.08
N ALA A 217 20.36 -9.01 1.65
CA ALA A 217 19.93 -10.23 0.97
C ALA A 217 18.64 -10.77 1.61
N HIS A 218 17.65 -11.11 0.77
CA HIS A 218 16.44 -11.77 1.25
C HIS A 218 15.93 -12.83 0.26
N VAL A 219 15.19 -13.79 0.79
CA VAL A 219 14.50 -14.81 -0.03
C VAL A 219 13.44 -14.16 -0.91
N ARG A 220 13.11 -14.80 -2.04
CA ARG A 220 12.06 -14.34 -2.98
C ARG A 220 12.32 -12.95 -3.57
N SER A 221 13.60 -12.59 -3.72
CA SER A 221 14.00 -11.41 -4.47
C SER A 221 13.53 -11.49 -5.93
N CYS A 222 13.26 -10.35 -6.55
CA CYS A 222 12.90 -10.32 -7.95
C CYS A 222 14.16 -10.52 -8.83
N PRO A 223 14.01 -10.90 -10.11
CA PRO A 223 15.17 -11.14 -10.99
C PRO A 223 16.02 -9.88 -11.27
N ARG A 224 15.49 -8.68 -11.04
CA ARG A 224 16.24 -7.41 -11.21
C ARG A 224 17.14 -7.10 -10.01
N CYS A 225 16.68 -7.43 -8.81
CA CYS A 225 17.43 -7.15 -7.58
C CYS A 225 18.34 -8.31 -7.16
N ALA A 226 18.03 -9.55 -7.57
CA ALA A 226 18.82 -10.72 -7.23
C ALA A 226 20.34 -10.58 -7.51
N PRO A 227 20.79 -9.97 -8.64
CA PRO A 227 22.22 -9.78 -8.91
C PRO A 227 22.94 -8.83 -7.94
N TRP A 228 22.20 -8.06 -7.15
CA TRP A 228 22.73 -7.05 -6.23
C TRP A 228 22.71 -7.49 -4.77
N GLN A 229 22.12 -8.64 -4.43
CA GLN A 229 22.02 -9.06 -3.03
C GLN A 229 23.39 -9.34 -2.44
N GLY A 230 23.69 -8.76 -1.28
CA GLY A 230 24.97 -8.93 -0.61
C GLY A 230 26.11 -8.10 -1.20
N GLU A 231 25.90 -7.39 -2.32
CA GLU A 231 26.95 -6.57 -2.94
C GLU A 231 27.29 -5.36 -2.07
N VAL A 232 28.58 -5.06 -1.96
CA VAL A 232 29.11 -3.84 -1.36
C VAL A 232 29.26 -2.78 -2.45
N LEU A 233 28.69 -1.61 -2.21
CA LEU A 233 28.61 -0.50 -3.15
C LEU A 233 29.27 0.75 -2.56
N SER A 234 29.91 1.54 -3.42
CA SER A 234 30.33 2.90 -3.10
C SER A 234 29.18 3.88 -3.30
N VAL A 235 29.02 4.84 -2.37
CA VAL A 235 27.89 5.79 -2.41
C VAL A 235 28.17 6.95 -3.37
N ASN A 236 29.34 7.60 -3.28
CA ASN A 236 29.63 8.86 -3.99
C ASN A 236 30.96 8.87 -4.79
N TYR A 237 31.60 7.72 -4.99
CA TYR A 237 32.89 7.67 -5.71
C TYR A 237 33.00 6.43 -6.61
N GLU A 238 33.77 6.56 -7.69
CA GLU A 238 34.14 5.43 -8.53
C GLU A 238 35.28 4.64 -7.88
N SER A 239 35.10 3.33 -7.76
CA SER A 239 36.08 2.40 -7.21
C SER A 239 36.48 1.36 -8.25
N ASN A 240 37.72 0.88 -8.19
CA ASN A 240 38.13 -0.31 -8.97
C ASN A 240 37.66 -1.62 -8.33
N GLU A 241 37.22 -1.57 -7.06
CA GLU A 241 36.82 -2.74 -6.27
C GLU A 241 35.29 -2.82 -6.10
N TYR A 242 34.62 -1.67 -5.93
CA TYR A 242 33.17 -1.60 -5.67
C TYR A 242 32.43 -0.92 -6.81
N LYS A 243 31.26 -1.46 -7.15
CA LYS A 243 30.31 -0.77 -8.05
C LYS A 243 29.66 0.39 -7.31
N THR A 244 29.14 1.36 -8.05
CA THR A 244 28.46 2.49 -7.42
C THR A 244 26.99 2.17 -7.11
N LEU A 245 26.45 2.79 -6.06
CA LEU A 245 25.01 2.76 -5.79
C LEU A 245 24.19 3.25 -6.99
N GLN A 246 24.69 4.27 -7.69
CA GLN A 246 24.03 4.83 -8.85
C GLN A 246 23.93 3.82 -10.02
N GLU A 247 24.98 3.03 -10.25
CA GLU A 247 24.96 1.93 -11.23
C GLU A 247 23.91 0.88 -10.86
N ALA A 248 23.83 0.50 -9.57
CA ALA A 248 22.83 -0.44 -9.10
C ALA A 248 21.39 0.04 -9.34
N GLU A 249 21.12 1.31 -9.02
CA GLU A 249 19.82 1.95 -9.29
C GLU A 249 19.49 1.98 -10.80
N ASN A 250 20.48 2.30 -11.64
CA ASN A 250 20.31 2.33 -13.09
C ASN A 250 20.00 0.95 -13.69
N ASP A 251 20.56 -0.11 -13.11
CA ASP A 251 20.29 -1.51 -13.48
C ASP A 251 18.96 -2.03 -12.90
N GLY A 252 18.29 -1.23 -12.08
CA GLY A 252 16.92 -1.48 -11.62
C GLY A 252 16.80 -1.97 -10.17
N LEU A 253 17.86 -1.87 -9.36
CA LEU A 253 17.75 -1.99 -7.91
C LEU A 253 16.83 -0.86 -7.38
N PHE A 254 16.10 -1.14 -6.29
CA PHE A 254 15.15 -0.20 -5.68
C PHE A 254 13.98 0.23 -6.58
N HIS A 255 13.60 -0.63 -7.53
CA HIS A 255 12.38 -0.45 -8.32
C HIS A 255 11.10 -0.44 -7.45
N PRO A 256 9.93 -0.02 -7.98
CA PRO A 256 8.67 -0.09 -7.24
C PRO A 256 8.35 -1.49 -6.72
N ASN A 257 8.02 -1.62 -5.42
CA ASN A 257 7.86 -2.88 -4.66
C ASN A 257 9.14 -3.67 -4.36
N CYS A 258 10.33 -3.08 -4.55
CA CYS A 258 11.57 -3.64 -4.02
C CYS A 258 11.53 -3.73 -2.49
N HIS A 259 12.05 -4.82 -1.91
CA HIS A 259 12.14 -5.03 -0.45
C HIS A 259 13.57 -4.86 0.07
N HIS A 260 14.53 -4.57 -0.81
CA HIS A 260 15.91 -4.29 -0.44
C HIS A 260 16.02 -2.98 0.31
N PHE A 261 16.89 -2.99 1.30
CA PHE A 261 17.43 -1.83 1.99
C PHE A 261 18.97 -1.90 1.99
N LEU A 262 19.59 -0.80 2.40
CA LEU A 262 21.04 -0.68 2.54
C LEU A 262 21.40 -0.64 4.04
N TYR A 263 22.61 -1.07 4.37
CA TYR A 263 23.26 -0.79 5.65
C TYR A 263 24.70 -0.34 5.42
N SER A 264 25.32 0.30 6.41
CA SER A 264 26.72 0.72 6.30
C SER A 264 27.65 -0.49 6.23
N TYR A 265 28.74 -0.41 5.48
CA TYR A 265 29.70 -1.50 5.35
C TYR A 265 31.10 -1.05 5.73
N PHE A 266 31.75 -1.77 6.64
CA PHE A 266 33.14 -1.53 6.98
C PHE A 266 34.02 -2.62 6.39
N GLU A 267 35.15 -2.23 5.81
CA GLU A 267 36.11 -3.18 5.24
C GLU A 267 36.51 -4.25 6.26
N GLY A 268 36.36 -5.51 5.85
CA GLY A 268 36.64 -6.68 6.69
C GLY A 268 35.44 -7.21 7.47
N ASP A 269 34.29 -6.52 7.45
CA ASP A 269 33.03 -7.09 7.94
C ASP A 269 32.57 -8.25 7.04
N GLU A 270 31.91 -9.24 7.65
CA GLU A 270 31.21 -10.29 6.93
C GLU A 270 30.05 -9.68 6.13
N THR A 271 29.93 -10.07 4.87
CA THR A 271 28.84 -9.68 3.99
C THR A 271 27.69 -10.67 4.09
N ASP A 272 26.43 -10.20 4.01
CA ASP A 272 25.28 -11.07 3.73
C ASP A 272 25.57 -12.00 2.54
N GLU A 273 25.28 -13.28 2.69
CA GLU A 273 25.41 -14.23 1.60
C GLU A 273 24.37 -13.94 0.50
N PRO A 274 24.78 -13.86 -0.78
CA PRO A 274 23.85 -13.61 -1.87
C PRO A 274 22.87 -14.79 -2.00
N ILE A 275 21.58 -14.50 -1.79
CA ILE A 275 20.53 -15.49 -2.04
C ILE A 275 20.16 -15.45 -3.53
N PRO A 276 20.31 -16.55 -4.29
CA PRO A 276 20.01 -16.55 -5.71
C PRO A 276 18.51 -16.37 -5.98
N TYR A 277 18.18 -15.89 -7.18
CA TYR A 277 16.80 -15.84 -7.64
C TYR A 277 16.22 -17.25 -7.76
N ASP A 278 15.06 -17.46 -7.14
CA ASP A 278 14.24 -18.66 -7.30
C ASP A 278 12.90 -18.27 -7.95
N GLU A 279 12.70 -18.72 -9.19
CA GLU A 279 11.49 -18.45 -9.96
C GLU A 279 10.25 -19.07 -9.32
N GLU A 280 10.38 -20.28 -8.78
CA GLU A 280 9.25 -21.01 -8.17
C GLU A 280 8.78 -20.31 -6.90
N GLU A 281 9.70 -19.92 -6.02
CA GLU A 281 9.34 -19.21 -4.79
C GLU A 281 8.78 -17.81 -5.06
N TYR A 282 9.36 -17.09 -6.05
CA TYR A 282 8.87 -15.77 -6.47
C TYR A 282 7.44 -15.84 -7.01
N GLU A 283 7.16 -16.77 -7.92
CA GLU A 283 5.82 -16.97 -8.47
C GLU A 283 4.84 -17.47 -7.41
N ALA A 284 5.28 -18.30 -6.47
CA ALA A 284 4.46 -18.74 -5.34
C ALA A 284 4.04 -17.55 -4.45
N GLN A 285 4.94 -16.61 -4.16
CA GLN A 285 4.62 -15.39 -3.42
C GLN A 285 3.66 -14.49 -4.21
N SER A 286 3.90 -14.31 -5.50
CA SER A 286 3.01 -13.54 -6.39
C SER A 286 1.58 -14.12 -6.41
N LYS A 287 1.47 -15.45 -6.41
CA LYS A 287 0.20 -16.17 -6.35
C LYS A 287 -0.49 -16.06 -4.99
N GLN A 288 0.24 -16.06 -3.88
CA GLN A 288 -0.32 -15.72 -2.57
C GLN A 288 -0.94 -14.31 -2.59
N ARG A 289 -0.21 -13.31 -3.11
CA ARG A 289 -0.70 -11.93 -3.23
C ARG A 289 -1.95 -11.83 -4.10
N TYR A 290 -2.11 -12.71 -5.09
CA TYR A 290 -3.33 -12.82 -5.89
C TYR A 290 -4.53 -13.28 -5.05
N TYR A 291 -4.37 -14.32 -4.22
CA TYR A 291 -5.43 -14.78 -3.34
C TYR A 291 -5.80 -13.73 -2.29
N GLU A 292 -4.81 -13.09 -1.64
CA GLU A 292 -5.05 -12.03 -0.65
C GLU A 292 -5.86 -10.85 -1.24
N ARG A 293 -5.52 -10.42 -2.47
CA ARG A 293 -6.31 -9.41 -3.19
C ARG A 293 -7.74 -9.89 -3.45
N GLY A 294 -7.91 -11.13 -3.90
CA GLY A 294 -9.24 -11.68 -4.15
C GLY A 294 -10.09 -11.84 -2.89
N ILE A 295 -9.49 -12.22 -1.77
CA ILE A 295 -10.14 -12.27 -0.46
C ILE A 295 -10.64 -10.87 -0.09
N ARG A 296 -9.80 -9.82 -0.20
CA ARG A 296 -10.24 -8.43 0.01
C ARG A 296 -11.38 -8.05 -0.91
N ASP A 297 -11.29 -8.36 -2.21
CA ASP A 297 -12.32 -8.05 -3.19
C ASP A 297 -13.67 -8.70 -2.81
N TRP A 298 -13.67 -9.95 -2.35
CA TRP A 298 -14.89 -10.63 -1.91
C TRP A 298 -15.41 -10.11 -0.56
N LYS A 299 -14.53 -9.80 0.38
CA LYS A 299 -14.91 -9.16 1.64
C LYS A 299 -15.55 -7.78 1.37
N THR A 300 -15.03 -6.99 0.43
CA THR A 300 -15.64 -5.71 0.01
C THR A 300 -17.04 -5.91 -0.57
N LYS A 301 -17.22 -6.92 -1.45
CA LYS A 301 -18.54 -7.30 -1.97
C LYS A 301 -19.51 -7.71 -0.85
N ASP A 302 -19.01 -8.46 0.12
CA ASP A 302 -19.78 -8.96 1.27
C ASP A 302 -20.31 -7.83 2.18
N ILE A 303 -19.56 -6.73 2.35
CA ILE A 303 -20.04 -5.53 3.06
C ILE A 303 -21.26 -4.90 2.37
N LEU A 304 -21.29 -4.93 1.03
CA LEU A 304 -22.39 -4.37 0.24
C LEU A 304 -23.61 -5.28 0.17
N ALA A 305 -23.41 -6.58 0.34
CA ALA A 305 -24.42 -7.61 0.21
C ALA A 305 -25.56 -7.51 1.25
N GLU A 306 -26.71 -8.04 0.86
CA GLU A 306 -27.93 -8.18 1.69
C GLU A 306 -28.70 -9.45 1.27
N GLY A 307 -29.42 -10.06 2.21
CA GLY A 307 -30.29 -11.22 1.90
C GLY A 307 -29.51 -12.37 1.24
N PRO A 308 -30.01 -12.99 0.16
CA PRO A 308 -29.34 -14.10 -0.51
C PRO A 308 -27.91 -13.77 -1.00
N SER A 309 -27.68 -12.53 -1.44
CA SER A 309 -26.33 -12.11 -1.89
C SER A 309 -25.29 -12.20 -0.77
N LYS A 310 -25.71 -12.03 0.50
CA LYS A 310 -24.82 -12.11 1.67
C LYS A 310 -24.30 -13.53 1.90
N GLN A 311 -25.17 -14.52 1.75
CA GLN A 311 -24.75 -15.93 1.85
C GLN A 311 -23.79 -16.30 0.72
N TYR A 312 -24.08 -15.82 -0.50
CA TYR A 312 -23.21 -16.04 -1.66
C TYR A 312 -21.82 -15.41 -1.48
N THR A 313 -21.74 -14.13 -1.11
CA THR A 313 -20.46 -13.44 -0.93
C THR A 313 -19.65 -14.04 0.21
N ALA A 314 -20.27 -14.39 1.34
CA ALA A 314 -19.60 -15.08 2.44
C ALA A 314 -19.07 -16.46 2.02
N GLY A 315 -19.82 -17.21 1.21
CA GLY A 315 -19.35 -18.47 0.62
C GLY A 315 -18.14 -18.27 -0.29
N LYS A 316 -18.11 -17.19 -1.07
CA LYS A 316 -16.95 -16.85 -1.91
C LYS A 316 -15.73 -16.42 -1.10
N VAL A 317 -15.90 -15.68 0.00
CA VAL A 317 -14.79 -15.37 0.92
C VAL A 317 -14.16 -16.67 1.42
N ARG A 318 -14.96 -17.61 1.93
CA ARG A 318 -14.46 -18.92 2.39
C ARG A 318 -13.74 -19.70 1.29
N GLN A 319 -14.33 -19.76 0.09
CA GLN A 319 -13.70 -20.43 -1.06
C GLN A 319 -12.30 -19.88 -1.36
N TRP A 320 -12.11 -18.56 -1.28
CA TRP A 320 -10.82 -17.93 -1.54
C TRP A 320 -9.84 -18.10 -0.37
N GLU A 321 -10.32 -18.08 0.87
CA GLU A 321 -9.52 -18.39 2.06
C GLU A 321 -9.04 -19.85 2.07
N GLU A 322 -9.88 -20.79 1.65
CA GLU A 322 -9.53 -22.20 1.44
C GLU A 322 -8.48 -22.35 0.33
N ALA A 323 -8.66 -21.68 -0.82
CA ALA A 323 -7.69 -21.71 -1.90
C ALA A 323 -6.32 -21.13 -1.51
N LEU A 324 -6.31 -20.06 -0.69
CA LEU A 324 -5.07 -19.54 -0.10
C LEU A 324 -4.45 -20.57 0.86
N GLN A 325 -5.25 -21.19 1.71
CA GLN A 325 -4.75 -22.19 2.65
C GLN A 325 -4.13 -23.40 1.93
N ASP A 326 -4.75 -23.88 0.84
CA ASP A 326 -4.20 -24.93 0.00
C ASP A 326 -2.89 -24.50 -0.66
N HIS A 327 -2.83 -23.26 -1.16
CA HIS A 327 -1.60 -22.69 -1.73
C HIS A 327 -0.47 -22.65 -0.70
N LEU A 328 -0.73 -22.21 0.53
CA LEU A 328 0.24 -22.19 1.64
C LEU A 328 0.64 -23.61 2.08
N ASN A 329 -0.30 -24.57 2.08
CA ASN A 329 0.00 -25.97 2.40
C ASN A 329 0.95 -26.61 1.38
N ASN A 330 0.85 -26.20 0.11
CA ASN A 330 1.71 -26.65 -0.98
C ASN A 330 3.05 -25.87 -1.05
N ASN A 331 3.15 -24.72 -0.39
CA ASN A 331 4.33 -23.85 -0.37
C ASN A 331 4.67 -23.47 1.07
N ARG A 332 5.22 -24.42 1.84
CA ARG A 332 5.42 -24.30 3.30
C ARG A 332 6.41 -23.20 3.73
N PHE A 333 7.18 -22.66 2.79
CA PHE A 333 8.04 -21.48 2.99
C PHE A 333 7.28 -20.15 2.95
N LEU A 334 5.98 -20.17 2.61
CA LEU A 334 5.10 -19.00 2.66
C LEU A 334 4.36 -18.92 3.98
N GLU A 335 4.18 -17.70 4.47
CA GLU A 335 3.39 -17.40 5.67
C GLU A 335 2.17 -16.55 5.31
N ARG A 336 1.05 -16.78 5.99
CA ARG A 336 -0.18 -16.04 5.75
C ARG A 336 -0.10 -14.64 6.37
N GLU A 337 -0.25 -13.62 5.54
CA GLU A 337 -0.26 -12.21 5.98
C GLU A 337 -1.69 -11.70 6.15
N LEU A 338 -2.27 -11.91 7.34
CA LEU A 338 -3.68 -11.58 7.62
C LEU A 338 -3.99 -10.09 7.46
N ASP A 339 -3.04 -9.21 7.75
CA ASP A 339 -3.16 -7.76 7.59
C ASP A 339 -3.45 -7.35 6.13
N ARG A 340 -3.01 -8.15 5.15
CA ARG A 340 -3.27 -7.94 3.73
C ARG A 340 -4.68 -8.32 3.29
N GLU A 341 -5.41 -9.05 4.12
CA GLU A 341 -6.78 -9.48 3.85
C GLU A 341 -7.83 -8.68 4.61
N ILE A 342 -7.41 -7.93 5.63
CA ILE A 342 -8.30 -7.18 6.50
C ILE A 342 -8.97 -6.04 5.74
N ILE A 343 -10.29 -5.94 5.91
CA ILE A 343 -11.05 -4.73 5.63
C ILE A 343 -11.71 -4.28 6.92
N LYS A 344 -11.53 -3.01 7.31
CA LYS A 344 -12.22 -2.43 8.46
C LYS A 344 -13.28 -1.47 7.93
N ALA A 345 -14.53 -1.68 8.34
CA ALA A 345 -15.50 -0.61 8.33
C ALA A 345 -15.32 0.13 9.66
N SER A 346 -14.99 1.42 9.63
CA SER A 346 -15.07 2.25 10.84
C SER A 346 -16.51 2.15 11.37
N LYS A 347 -16.64 1.81 12.66
CA LYS A 347 -17.94 1.61 13.34
C LYS A 347 -18.72 2.91 13.45
#